data_AF-A0A401SVR6-F1
#
_entry.id   AF-A0A401SVR6-F1
#
_cell.length_a   1.000
_cell.length_b   1.000
_cell.length_c   1.000
_cell.angle_alpha   90.00
_cell.angle_beta   90.00
_cell.angle_gamma   90.00
#
_symmetry.space_group_name_H-M   'P 1'
#
loop_
_entity.id
_entity.type
_entity.pdbx_description
1 polymer ?
#
loop_
_entity_poly.entity_id
_entity_poly.type
_entity_poly.pdbx_seq_one_letter_code
_entity_poly.pdbx_strand_id
1 'polypeptide(L)'
;MGSVGTVHGESARKLHHQPPRHSRDLLLTIDPVLSTLSAGQEVASSNCRRRALESPCLMPASCLWQGGSGGGLQADGSDAQLCPKRKRLENLDSPSGLTLVNGHSEDPGPGKDAKWKKEEDENVAPLGCQDANAMGRATQDTHLRLQMQDLVNNYIVPCMNCYGICVKDNFLGEGLGNKVLMEVLSLHRNGILMDGKVVSPLSVPTRSIRGDKIAWVDGKEQSCANIGLLMARIDELIIYSTGRLGAYMINGRTKAMVACYPGHGTGYVRHIDNPNGDGRCVTCIYYLNRDWDINVHGGLLQIFPENRSEVANIEPLFDRLLIFWSDRRNPHEVKPAFATRYAITVWYFDGKERIAAKERFRKASAQKALQFTQTSTT
;
A
#
# COMPACT_ATOMS: atom_id res chain seq x y z
N MET A 1 -35.65 30.09 67.83
CA MET A 1 -35.37 28.86 68.59
C MET A 1 -33.90 28.54 68.41
N GLY A 2 -33.08 28.65 69.47
CA GLY A 2 -31.74 28.04 69.54
C GLY A 2 -31.85 26.51 69.61
N SER A 3 -30.81 25.69 69.69
CA SER A 3 -29.42 25.88 70.10
C SER A 3 -28.63 24.61 69.69
N VAL A 4 -27.31 24.80 69.49
CA VAL A 4 -26.15 23.91 69.74
C VAL A 4 -26.39 22.48 70.28
N GLY A 5 -25.61 21.52 69.76
CA GLY A 5 -25.35 20.23 70.42
C GLY A 5 -24.27 19.38 69.71
N THR A 6 -23.09 19.34 70.30
CA THR A 6 -21.90 18.55 69.93
C THR A 6 -21.93 17.15 70.59
N VAL A 7 -21.05 16.22 70.15
CA VAL A 7 -20.26 15.24 70.96
C VAL A 7 -20.42 13.73 70.63
N HIS A 8 -19.26 13.13 70.27
CA HIS A 8 -18.72 11.74 70.42
C HIS A 8 -19.50 10.53 69.86
N GLY A 9 -18.89 9.42 69.43
CA GLY A 9 -17.50 8.94 69.47
C GLY A 9 -17.41 7.50 68.92
N GLU A 10 -16.18 7.12 68.53
CA GLU A 10 -15.55 5.80 68.46
C GLU A 10 -16.39 4.50 68.53
N SER A 11 -16.18 3.56 67.61
CA SER A 11 -15.10 2.54 67.73
C SER A 11 -15.30 1.36 66.77
N ALA A 12 -14.16 0.79 66.39
CA ALA A 12 -13.94 -0.25 65.41
C ALA A 12 -14.48 -1.63 65.77
N ARG A 13 -14.64 -2.50 64.76
CA ARG A 13 -14.14 -3.88 64.79
C ARG A 13 -13.97 -4.47 63.38
N LYS A 14 -12.70 -4.73 63.06
CA LYS A 14 -12.22 -5.67 62.03
C LYS A 14 -12.64 -7.09 62.41
N LEU A 15 -13.03 -7.90 61.43
CA LEU A 15 -12.84 -9.35 61.47
C LEU A 15 -12.31 -9.82 60.10
N HIS A 16 -11.11 -10.40 60.14
CA HIS A 16 -10.51 -11.22 59.09
C HIS A 16 -11.26 -12.55 58.97
N HIS A 17 -11.41 -13.07 57.76
CA HIS A 17 -11.02 -14.45 57.45
C HIS A 17 -10.77 -14.67 55.95
N GLN A 18 -9.85 -15.62 55.73
CA GLN A 18 -8.99 -15.96 54.60
C GLN A 18 -9.64 -16.48 53.28
N PRO A 19 -8.83 -16.61 52.20
CA PRO A 19 -9.27 -17.02 50.86
C PRO A 19 -9.16 -18.54 50.63
N PRO A 20 -9.78 -19.09 49.56
CA PRO A 20 -9.49 -20.44 49.13
C PRO A 20 -8.35 -20.51 48.09
N ARG A 21 -7.64 -21.64 48.17
CA ARG A 21 -6.43 -22.03 47.44
C ARG A 21 -6.73 -22.65 46.06
N HIS A 22 -5.73 -22.51 45.19
CA HIS A 22 -5.19 -23.46 44.20
C HIS A 22 -6.11 -24.48 43.50
N SER A 23 -6.11 -24.40 42.17
CA SER A 23 -5.90 -25.58 41.32
C SER A 23 -4.84 -25.27 40.26
N ARG A 24 -3.78 -26.08 40.29
CA ARG A 24 -2.73 -26.23 39.28
C ARG A 24 -3.28 -27.15 38.20
N ASP A 25 -3.06 -26.83 36.93
CA ASP A 25 -2.87 -27.77 35.82
C ASP A 25 -2.01 -27.02 34.77
N LEU A 26 -0.69 -27.24 34.81
CA LEU A 26 0.11 -28.19 34.03
C LEU A 26 0.25 -27.80 32.53
N LEU A 27 1.48 -27.42 32.20
CA LEU A 27 2.11 -27.35 30.88
C LEU A 27 1.70 -28.51 29.96
N LEU A 28 1.61 -28.23 28.65
CA LEU A 28 2.29 -29.04 27.64
C LEU A 28 2.70 -28.16 26.45
N THR A 29 3.96 -27.76 26.47
CA THR A 29 4.80 -27.40 25.32
C THR A 29 5.05 -28.64 24.46
N ILE A 30 4.95 -28.54 23.13
CA ILE A 30 5.52 -29.53 22.21
C ILE A 30 6.21 -28.79 21.06
N ASP A 31 7.53 -28.92 21.05
CA ASP A 31 8.48 -28.73 19.95
C ASP A 31 9.64 -29.72 20.27
N PRO A 32 10.54 -30.06 19.33
CA PRO A 32 10.38 -30.83 18.10
C PRO A 32 11.18 -32.15 18.19
N VAL A 33 10.94 -33.13 17.31
CA VAL A 33 11.87 -34.28 17.16
C VAL A 33 12.40 -34.36 15.74
N LEU A 34 13.70 -34.12 15.65
CA LEU A 34 14.64 -34.43 14.59
C LEU A 34 15.32 -35.76 14.96
N SER A 35 15.32 -36.75 14.06
CA SER A 35 16.31 -37.84 14.01
C SER A 35 16.20 -38.53 12.63
N THR A 36 17.13 -38.22 11.71
CA THR A 36 18.33 -39.01 11.30
C THR A 36 18.09 -40.17 10.33
N LEU A 37 18.59 -39.95 9.10
CA LEU A 37 19.48 -40.80 8.29
C LEU A 37 19.11 -42.27 8.04
N SER A 38 18.95 -42.62 6.75
CA SER A 38 19.90 -43.53 6.11
C SER A 38 20.00 -43.30 4.59
N ALA A 39 21.22 -43.46 4.09
CA ALA A 39 21.61 -43.34 2.70
C ALA A 39 21.41 -44.69 1.97
N GLY A 40 21.07 -44.62 0.69
CA GLY A 40 21.10 -45.74 -0.26
C GLY A 40 21.25 -45.21 -1.68
N GLN A 41 22.45 -45.39 -2.25
CA GLN A 41 22.78 -45.19 -3.67
C GLN A 41 22.26 -46.34 -4.53
N GLU A 42 21.69 -46.05 -5.70
CA GLU A 42 22.12 -46.48 -7.06
C GLU A 42 20.99 -46.22 -8.08
N VAL A 43 21.13 -45.29 -9.03
CA VAL A 43 21.67 -45.40 -10.42
C VAL A 43 20.60 -45.76 -11.49
N ALA A 44 20.48 -44.80 -12.42
CA ALA A 44 20.13 -44.89 -13.86
C ALA A 44 18.66 -44.96 -14.36
N SER A 45 18.35 -43.90 -15.14
CA SER A 45 17.82 -43.95 -16.52
C SER A 45 16.35 -43.61 -16.79
N SER A 46 16.18 -42.40 -17.33
CA SER A 46 15.33 -42.04 -18.49
C SER A 46 13.82 -41.82 -18.33
N ASN A 47 13.39 -40.68 -18.90
CA ASN A 47 12.05 -40.32 -19.37
C ASN A 47 10.95 -40.02 -18.35
N CYS A 48 11.01 -38.83 -17.75
CA CYS A 48 9.87 -38.24 -17.03
C CYS A 48 9.18 -37.17 -17.89
N ARG A 49 8.03 -37.53 -18.48
CA ARG A 49 7.01 -36.59 -18.96
C ARG A 49 6.49 -35.83 -17.72
N ARG A 50 6.92 -34.58 -17.53
CA ARG A 50 6.36 -33.73 -16.46
C ARG A 50 4.96 -33.28 -16.85
N ARG A 51 3.94 -33.90 -16.25
CA ARG A 51 2.68 -33.24 -15.93
C ARG A 51 3.01 -32.00 -15.10
N ALA A 52 2.55 -30.84 -15.54
CA ALA A 52 2.50 -29.66 -14.69
C ALA A 52 1.57 -29.97 -13.51
N LEU A 53 2.17 -30.08 -12.32
CA LEU A 53 1.43 -30.01 -11.07
C LEU A 53 1.08 -28.54 -10.88
N GLU A 54 -0.21 -28.24 -10.97
CA GLU A 54 -0.77 -27.00 -10.47
C GLU A 54 -0.52 -26.96 -8.95
N SER A 55 0.49 -26.20 -8.53
CA SER A 55 0.68 -25.87 -7.13
C SER A 55 -0.41 -24.85 -6.74
N PRO A 56 -1.30 -25.16 -5.79
CA PRO A 56 -2.23 -24.15 -5.27
C PRO A 56 -1.39 -23.05 -4.61
N CYS A 57 -1.62 -21.79 -5.02
CA CYS A 57 -1.01 -20.63 -4.38
C CYS A 57 -1.45 -20.59 -2.91
N LEU A 58 -0.59 -21.08 -2.02
CA LEU A 58 -0.80 -21.04 -0.58
C LEU A 58 -1.06 -19.60 -0.14
N MET A 59 -2.18 -19.39 0.53
CA MET A 59 -2.64 -18.08 1.00
C MET A 59 -1.70 -17.54 2.08
N PRO A 60 -1.46 -16.22 2.12
CA PRO A 60 -0.98 -15.61 3.35
C PRO A 60 -2.10 -15.57 4.39
N ALA A 61 -1.81 -16.11 5.58
CA ALA A 61 -2.74 -16.18 6.70
C ALA A 61 -3.26 -14.81 7.20
N SER A 62 -2.70 -13.70 6.72
CA SER A 62 -3.06 -12.34 7.15
C SER A 62 -4.21 -11.69 6.39
N CYS A 63 -4.74 -12.32 5.33
CA CYS A 63 -5.98 -11.91 4.67
C CYS A 63 -7.12 -12.86 5.06
N LEU A 64 -7.96 -12.46 6.01
CA LEU A 64 -9.17 -13.20 6.36
C LEU A 64 -10.27 -12.91 5.34
N TRP A 65 -10.38 -13.78 4.34
CA TRP A 65 -11.50 -13.82 3.41
C TRP A 65 -12.72 -14.40 4.12
N GLN A 66 -13.84 -13.67 4.13
CA GLN A 66 -15.12 -14.20 4.61
C GLN A 66 -16.02 -14.52 3.42
N GLY A 67 -16.50 -15.76 3.33
CA GLY A 67 -17.38 -16.23 2.26
C GLY A 67 -18.79 -15.68 2.40
N GLY A 68 -19.26 -14.97 1.37
CA GLY A 68 -20.66 -14.60 1.23
C GLY A 68 -21.50 -15.83 0.84
N SER A 69 -22.51 -16.15 1.64
CA SER A 69 -23.51 -17.16 1.28
C SER A 69 -24.49 -16.58 0.27
N GLY A 70 -24.54 -17.11 -0.96
CA GLY A 70 -25.70 -16.93 -1.83
C GLY A 70 -25.48 -17.00 -3.35
N GLY A 71 -26.08 -18.02 -3.97
CA GLY A 71 -26.72 -17.94 -5.28
C GLY A 71 -25.84 -18.07 -6.53
N GLY A 72 -25.71 -19.31 -7.04
CA GLY A 72 -25.04 -19.58 -8.32
C GLY A 72 -25.84 -19.14 -9.55
N LEU A 73 -25.11 -18.93 -10.65
CA LEU A 73 -25.54 -19.06 -12.06
C LEU A 73 -24.30 -19.08 -12.96
N GLN A 74 -24.29 -20.02 -13.91
CA GLN A 74 -23.26 -20.32 -14.92
C GLN A 74 -23.25 -19.32 -16.08
N ALA A 75 -22.08 -19.10 -16.70
CA ALA A 75 -21.77 -19.43 -18.11
C ALA A 75 -20.49 -18.73 -18.65
N ASP A 76 -19.64 -19.53 -19.31
CA ASP A 76 -18.88 -19.36 -20.58
C ASP A 76 -18.34 -17.96 -21.00
N GLY A 77 -17.14 -17.74 -21.54
CA GLY A 77 -16.11 -18.59 -22.15
C GLY A 77 -15.47 -17.81 -23.33
N SER A 78 -14.12 -17.74 -23.39
CA SER A 78 -13.24 -17.33 -24.54
C SER A 78 -13.41 -15.89 -25.10
N ASP A 79 -12.40 -15.16 -25.62
CA ASP A 79 -11.15 -15.53 -26.28
C ASP A 79 -10.13 -14.37 -26.25
N ALA A 80 -8.83 -14.71 -26.19
CA ALA A 80 -7.73 -13.75 -26.25
C ALA A 80 -7.23 -13.58 -27.69
N GLN A 81 -7.04 -12.35 -28.16
CA GLN A 81 -6.40 -12.10 -29.45
C GLN A 81 -5.32 -11.01 -29.42
N LEU A 82 -4.21 -11.38 -30.07
CA LEU A 82 -2.89 -10.77 -30.13
C LEU A 82 -2.82 -9.36 -30.73
N CYS A 83 -1.78 -8.67 -30.29
CA CYS A 83 -1.30 -7.34 -30.68
C CYS A 83 -0.35 -7.40 -31.91
N PRO A 84 -0.43 -6.48 -32.89
CA PRO A 84 0.62 -6.29 -33.90
C PRO A 84 1.57 -5.13 -33.58
N LYS A 85 2.80 -5.27 -34.11
CA LYS A 85 4.02 -4.50 -33.83
C LYS A 85 4.20 -3.22 -34.69
N ARG A 86 5.00 -2.29 -34.11
CA ARG A 86 5.96 -1.31 -34.71
C ARG A 86 5.41 -0.08 -35.46
N LYS A 87 5.90 1.11 -35.06
CA LYS A 87 6.99 1.85 -35.77
C LYS A 87 7.50 3.06 -34.95
N ARG A 88 8.73 3.45 -35.28
CA ARG A 88 9.68 4.41 -34.67
C ARG A 88 9.62 5.74 -35.44
N LEU A 89 9.73 6.88 -34.77
CA LEU A 89 10.18 8.21 -35.27
C LEU A 89 10.42 9.08 -34.00
N GLU A 90 11.65 9.39 -33.60
CA GLU A 90 12.58 10.45 -34.05
C GLU A 90 12.24 11.88 -33.56
N ASN A 91 13.32 12.55 -33.13
CA ASN A 91 13.46 13.72 -32.27
C ASN A 91 12.84 15.02 -32.82
N LEU A 92 12.64 16.03 -31.95
CA LEU A 92 13.07 17.43 -32.17
C LEU A 92 12.83 18.32 -30.92
N ASP A 93 13.67 19.35 -30.84
CA ASP A 93 14.07 20.14 -29.67
C ASP A 93 13.06 21.18 -29.15
N SER A 94 13.31 21.62 -27.90
CA SER A 94 12.68 22.77 -27.22
C SER A 94 13.43 24.08 -27.51
N PRO A 95 12.80 25.25 -27.28
CA PRO A 95 13.33 26.11 -26.21
C PRO A 95 12.28 26.86 -25.36
N SER A 96 12.61 26.89 -24.06
CA SER A 96 12.58 27.97 -23.06
C SER A 96 11.65 29.19 -23.19
N GLY A 97 10.88 29.45 -22.12
CA GLY A 97 10.30 30.77 -21.81
C GLY A 97 9.71 30.82 -20.38
N LEU A 98 10.27 31.69 -19.53
CA LEU A 98 9.84 31.99 -18.15
C LEU A 98 8.59 32.89 -18.11
N THR A 99 7.64 32.65 -17.19
CA THR A 99 6.95 33.70 -16.40
C THR A 99 6.06 33.15 -15.26
N LEU A 100 6.01 33.90 -14.16
CA LEU A 100 5.14 33.82 -12.96
C LEU A 100 3.64 34.01 -13.35
N VAL A 101 2.55 33.64 -12.64
CA VAL A 101 2.14 33.81 -11.23
C VAL A 101 0.82 33.02 -10.96
N ASN A 102 0.48 32.81 -9.67
CA ASN A 102 -0.87 32.70 -9.06
C ASN A 102 -1.80 31.48 -9.31
N GLY A 103 -1.96 30.66 -8.25
CA GLY A 103 -3.22 30.67 -7.49
C GLY A 103 -4.44 29.93 -8.03
N HIS A 104 -4.28 28.72 -8.59
CA HIS A 104 -5.38 27.76 -8.70
C HIS A 104 -4.92 26.37 -8.28
N SER A 105 -5.76 25.68 -7.51
CA SER A 105 -5.53 24.32 -7.01
C SER A 105 -5.63 23.32 -8.17
N GLU A 106 -4.55 23.22 -8.93
CA GLU A 106 -4.29 22.13 -9.85
C GLU A 106 -3.43 21.08 -9.16
N ASP A 107 -3.79 19.82 -9.38
CA ASP A 107 -2.99 18.64 -9.07
C ASP A 107 -1.53 18.89 -9.49
N PRO A 108 -0.52 18.82 -8.59
CA PRO A 108 0.82 19.22 -8.96
C PRO A 108 1.32 18.29 -10.07
N GLY A 109 1.51 18.88 -11.24
CA GLY A 109 2.13 18.27 -12.40
C GLY A 109 3.46 17.60 -12.04
N PRO A 110 3.95 16.73 -12.92
CA PRO A 110 4.98 15.76 -12.60
C PRO A 110 6.23 16.44 -12.03
N GLY A 111 6.75 15.89 -10.93
CA GLY A 111 8.19 15.98 -10.70
C GLY A 111 8.87 15.53 -12.00
N LYS A 112 9.72 16.40 -12.56
CA LYS A 112 10.40 16.25 -13.85
C LYS A 112 10.68 14.78 -14.15
N ASP A 113 10.28 14.34 -15.34
CA ASP A 113 10.36 12.97 -15.85
C ASP A 113 11.57 12.20 -15.30
N ALA A 114 11.34 11.42 -14.25
CA ALA A 114 12.22 10.33 -13.87
C ALA A 114 12.03 9.24 -14.93
N LYS A 115 12.65 9.44 -16.09
CA LYS A 115 12.91 8.36 -17.02
C LYS A 115 13.74 7.36 -16.23
N TRP A 116 13.14 6.24 -15.83
CA TRP A 116 13.81 5.12 -15.19
C TRP A 116 14.83 4.57 -16.19
N LYS A 117 16.01 5.19 -16.23
CA LYS A 117 17.15 4.65 -16.96
C LYS A 117 17.69 3.52 -16.10
N LYS A 118 17.78 2.34 -16.71
CA LYS A 118 18.65 1.28 -16.23
C LYS A 118 20.07 1.82 -16.43
N GLU A 119 20.71 2.31 -15.38
CA GLU A 119 22.15 2.55 -15.43
C GLU A 119 22.80 1.17 -15.52
N GLU A 120 23.42 0.90 -16.66
CA GLU A 120 24.34 -0.21 -16.82
C GLU A 120 25.69 0.33 -16.34
N ASP A 121 26.16 -0.17 -15.19
CA ASP A 121 27.46 0.17 -14.65
C ASP A 121 28.56 -0.38 -15.58
N GLU A 122 29.10 0.47 -16.45
CA GLU A 122 30.38 0.23 -17.10
C GLU A 122 31.50 0.35 -16.06
N ASN A 123 31.96 -0.81 -15.61
CA ASN A 123 32.97 -0.98 -14.59
C ASN A 123 34.37 -0.64 -15.17
N VAL A 124 34.84 0.59 -14.96
CA VAL A 124 36.25 0.95 -15.17
C VAL A 124 36.93 1.04 -13.80
N ALA A 125 37.63 -0.03 -13.43
CA ALA A 125 38.36 -0.10 -12.18
C ALA A 125 39.64 0.76 -12.21
N PRO A 126 39.90 1.62 -11.20
CA PRO A 126 41.25 2.04 -10.91
C PRO A 126 41.92 1.03 -9.97
N LEU A 127 43.16 0.68 -10.27
CA LEU A 127 44.03 -0.11 -9.40
C LEU A 127 44.33 0.68 -8.10
N GLY A 128 43.93 0.16 -6.94
CA GLY A 128 44.49 0.60 -5.66
C GLY A 128 43.56 0.48 -4.45
N CYS A 129 43.97 -0.35 -3.48
CA CYS A 129 43.48 -0.51 -2.10
C CYS A 129 42.10 -1.18 -1.92
N GLN A 130 42.12 -2.47 -1.54
CA GLN A 130 40.94 -3.25 -1.18
C GLN A 130 40.48 -2.91 0.24
N ASP A 131 39.48 -2.04 0.37
CA ASP A 131 38.81 -1.76 1.65
C ASP A 131 37.83 -2.88 2.03
N ALA A 132 38.13 -3.63 3.09
CA ALA A 132 37.28 -4.71 3.61
C ALA A 132 35.85 -4.23 4.00
N ASN A 133 35.69 -2.94 4.34
CA ASN A 133 34.41 -2.31 4.66
C ASN A 133 33.53 -2.08 3.40
N ALA A 134 34.15 -1.85 2.24
CA ALA A 134 33.44 -1.75 0.97
C ALA A 134 32.92 -3.11 0.50
N MET A 135 33.73 -4.17 0.69
CA MET A 135 33.33 -5.54 0.39
C MET A 135 32.14 -5.99 1.25
N GLY A 136 32.13 -5.66 2.55
CA GLY A 136 31.02 -5.95 3.47
C GLY A 136 29.71 -5.22 3.15
N ARG A 137 29.79 -3.99 2.61
CA ARG A 137 28.58 -3.27 2.14
C ARG A 137 28.05 -3.85 0.84
N ALA A 138 28.93 -4.21 -0.10
CA ALA A 138 28.55 -4.81 -1.38
C ALA A 138 27.87 -6.18 -1.19
N THR A 139 28.34 -7.00 -0.24
CA THR A 139 27.72 -8.29 0.07
C THR A 139 26.35 -8.13 0.76
N GLN A 140 26.18 -7.12 1.60
CA GLN A 140 24.90 -6.87 2.25
C GLN A 140 23.85 -6.28 1.30
N ASP A 141 24.26 -5.42 0.37
CA ASP A 141 23.39 -4.87 -0.67
C ASP A 141 22.92 -5.94 -1.66
N THR A 142 23.83 -6.83 -2.08
CA THR A 142 23.48 -7.98 -2.94
C THR A 142 22.52 -8.95 -2.24
N HIS A 143 22.68 -9.22 -0.94
CA HIS A 143 21.76 -10.06 -0.19
C HIS A 143 20.34 -9.46 -0.09
N LEU A 144 20.24 -8.16 0.25
CA LEU A 144 18.97 -7.44 0.29
C LEU A 144 18.26 -7.47 -1.07
N ARG A 145 19.03 -7.31 -2.15
CA ARG A 145 18.52 -7.37 -3.52
C ARG A 145 17.95 -8.73 -3.89
N LEU A 146 18.63 -9.82 -3.50
CA LEU A 146 18.15 -11.19 -3.72
C LEU A 146 16.87 -11.46 -2.92
N GLN A 147 16.84 -11.07 -1.64
CA GLN A 147 15.64 -11.20 -0.82
C GLN A 147 14.43 -10.45 -1.42
N MET A 148 14.67 -9.26 -1.99
CA MET A 148 13.63 -8.49 -2.64
C MET A 148 13.10 -9.16 -3.91
N GLN A 149 14.01 -9.69 -4.74
CA GLN A 149 13.62 -10.44 -5.93
C GLN A 149 12.85 -11.71 -5.57
N ASP A 150 13.27 -12.45 -4.54
CA ASP A 150 12.58 -13.64 -4.07
C ASP A 150 11.18 -13.31 -3.55
N LEU A 151 11.03 -12.23 -2.78
CA LEU A 151 9.72 -11.74 -2.33
C LEU A 151 8.82 -11.40 -3.52
N VAL A 152 9.36 -10.77 -4.56
CA VAL A 152 8.59 -10.44 -5.76
C VAL A 152 8.19 -11.71 -6.53
N ASN A 153 9.15 -12.60 -6.78
CA ASN A 153 9.00 -13.78 -7.63
C ASN A 153 8.06 -14.81 -7.00
N ASN A 154 8.22 -15.05 -5.70
CA ASN A 154 7.57 -16.17 -5.02
C ASN A 154 6.30 -15.76 -4.28
N TYR A 155 6.06 -14.45 -4.12
CA TYR A 155 4.94 -13.97 -3.33
C TYR A 155 4.12 -12.86 -4.00
N ILE A 156 4.71 -11.68 -4.28
CA ILE A 156 3.93 -10.52 -4.77
C ILE A 156 3.31 -10.77 -6.15
N VAL A 157 4.11 -11.20 -7.13
CA VAL A 157 3.62 -11.47 -8.49
C VAL A 157 2.55 -12.56 -8.50
N PRO A 158 2.75 -13.73 -7.86
CA PRO A 158 1.70 -14.74 -7.74
C PRO A 158 0.42 -14.22 -7.07
N CYS A 159 0.54 -13.50 -5.94
CA CYS A 159 -0.63 -12.97 -5.23
C CYS A 159 -1.41 -11.95 -6.06
N MET A 160 -0.71 -11.01 -6.71
CA MET A 160 -1.35 -10.00 -7.55
C MET A 160 -2.04 -10.60 -8.79
N ASN A 161 -1.44 -11.61 -9.40
CA ASN A 161 -2.03 -12.27 -10.57
C ASN A 161 -3.19 -13.21 -10.21
N CYS A 162 -3.15 -13.85 -9.04
CA CYS A 162 -4.21 -14.76 -8.60
C CYS A 162 -5.39 -14.00 -7.97
N TYR A 163 -5.11 -13.10 -7.02
CA TYR A 163 -6.12 -12.46 -6.17
C TYR A 163 -6.37 -10.99 -6.52
N GLY A 164 -5.41 -10.33 -7.17
CA GLY A 164 -5.46 -8.89 -7.39
C GLY A 164 -5.25 -8.04 -6.14
N ILE A 165 -4.86 -8.69 -5.04
CA ILE A 165 -4.58 -8.14 -3.72
C ILE A 165 -3.39 -8.93 -3.14
N CYS A 166 -2.44 -8.24 -2.52
CA CYS A 166 -1.28 -8.80 -1.85
C CYS A 166 -0.98 -8.02 -0.56
N VAL A 167 -0.78 -8.73 0.54
CA VAL A 167 -0.43 -8.13 1.85
C VAL A 167 0.94 -8.65 2.29
N LYS A 168 1.86 -7.76 2.65
CA LYS A 168 3.16 -8.10 3.25
C LYS A 168 3.28 -7.43 4.61
N ASP A 169 3.17 -8.24 5.66
CA ASP A 169 3.49 -7.82 7.03
C ASP A 169 4.99 -7.77 7.26
N ASN A 170 5.44 -6.95 8.20
CA ASN A 170 6.85 -6.74 8.53
C ASN A 170 7.66 -6.37 7.27
N PHE A 171 7.23 -5.34 6.55
CA PHE A 171 7.84 -4.97 5.26
C PHE A 171 9.20 -4.31 5.43
N LEU A 172 9.30 -3.27 6.25
CA LEU A 172 10.55 -2.54 6.51
C LEU A 172 11.27 -3.02 7.77
N GLY A 173 10.56 -3.73 8.65
CA GLY A 173 11.00 -4.08 9.99
C GLY A 173 10.78 -2.93 10.98
N GLU A 174 10.80 -3.28 12.27
CA GLU A 174 10.44 -2.37 13.36
C GLU A 174 11.26 -1.08 13.37
N GLY A 175 12.58 -1.18 13.18
CA GLY A 175 13.47 -0.03 13.26
C GLY A 175 13.18 1.05 12.22
N LEU A 176 13.01 0.65 10.95
CA LEU A 176 12.75 1.60 9.88
C LEU A 176 11.28 2.03 9.85
N GLY A 177 10.33 1.10 10.08
CA GLY A 177 8.92 1.44 10.21
C GLY A 177 8.66 2.48 11.31
N ASN A 178 9.40 2.42 12.42
CA ASN A 178 9.29 3.41 13.49
C ASN A 178 9.77 4.80 13.05
N LYS A 179 10.86 4.87 12.28
CA LYS A 179 11.36 6.15 11.76
C LYS A 179 10.36 6.79 10.80
N VAL A 180 9.72 6.00 9.93
CA VAL A 180 8.63 6.48 9.06
C VAL A 180 7.47 7.01 9.90
N LEU A 181 7.02 6.26 10.93
CA LEU A 181 5.96 6.71 11.83
C LEU A 181 6.31 8.05 12.50
N MET A 182 7.55 8.22 12.98
CA MET A 182 7.98 9.47 13.61
C MET A 182 7.93 10.68 12.67
N GLU A 183 8.27 10.51 11.38
CA GLU A 183 8.12 11.56 10.37
C GLU A 183 6.65 11.91 10.13
N VAL A 184 5.77 10.90 9.99
CA VAL A 184 4.32 11.12 9.83
C VAL A 184 3.71 11.83 11.04
N LEU A 185 4.10 11.44 12.25
CA LEU A 185 3.67 12.12 13.48
C LEU A 185 4.16 13.58 13.52
N SER A 186 5.39 13.83 13.05
CA SER A 186 5.93 15.20 12.94
C SER A 186 5.11 16.05 11.97
N LEU A 187 4.82 15.53 10.77
CA LEU A 187 3.96 16.20 9.79
C LEU A 187 2.58 16.54 10.38
N HIS A 188 1.98 15.62 11.11
CA HIS A 188 0.68 15.84 11.75
C HIS A 188 0.75 16.89 12.86
N ARG A 189 1.72 16.80 13.78
CA ARG A 189 1.88 17.77 14.88
C ARG A 189 2.15 19.19 14.38
N ASN A 190 2.84 19.33 13.25
CA ASN A 190 3.13 20.62 12.62
C ASN A 190 1.99 21.16 11.74
N GLY A 191 0.82 20.50 11.72
CA GLY A 191 -0.35 20.99 10.99
C GLY A 191 -0.23 20.92 9.46
N ILE A 192 0.69 20.10 8.93
CA ILE A 192 0.91 19.99 7.47
C ILE A 192 -0.23 19.24 6.78
N LEU A 193 -0.93 18.35 7.49
CA LEU A 193 -2.04 17.56 6.93
C LEU A 193 -3.32 18.40 6.85
N MET A 194 -3.90 18.48 5.65
CA MET A 194 -5.11 19.24 5.33
C MET A 194 -6.27 18.33 4.99
N ASP A 195 -7.53 18.78 5.14
CA ASP A 195 -8.72 17.97 4.81
C ASP A 195 -8.63 17.39 3.38
N GLY A 196 -8.85 16.07 3.24
CA GLY A 196 -8.80 15.36 1.97
C GLY A 196 -9.81 15.89 0.96
N LYS A 197 -9.40 16.00 -0.31
CA LYS A 197 -10.26 16.47 -1.42
C LYS A 197 -10.69 15.31 -2.33
N VAL A 198 -11.77 15.51 -3.09
CA VAL A 198 -12.30 14.55 -4.10
C VAL A 198 -12.19 15.20 -5.49
N VAL A 199 -11.88 14.38 -6.51
CA VAL A 199 -11.57 14.83 -7.89
C VAL A 199 -12.76 15.48 -8.60
N SER A 200 -14.00 15.12 -8.25
CA SER A 200 -15.19 15.88 -8.63
C SER A 200 -16.04 16.15 -7.40
N PRO A 201 -16.14 17.40 -6.92
CA PRO A 201 -17.15 17.73 -5.94
C PRO A 201 -18.51 17.63 -6.63
N LEU A 202 -19.21 16.52 -6.43
CA LEU A 202 -20.67 16.54 -6.51
C LEU A 202 -21.18 17.56 -5.46
N SER A 203 -22.46 17.93 -5.49
CA SER A 203 -23.10 18.82 -4.49
C SER A 203 -23.08 18.30 -3.04
N VAL A 204 -22.31 17.25 -2.78
CA VAL A 204 -22.17 16.53 -1.53
C VAL A 204 -20.90 17.02 -0.82
N PRO A 205 -20.97 17.42 0.46
CA PRO A 205 -19.80 17.85 1.21
C PRO A 205 -18.71 16.77 1.23
N THR A 206 -17.46 17.14 0.98
CA THR A 206 -16.33 16.19 0.95
C THR A 206 -16.22 15.33 2.21
N ARG A 207 -16.59 15.90 3.37
CA ARG A 207 -16.59 15.23 4.68
C ARG A 207 -17.56 14.06 4.79
N SER A 208 -18.61 14.01 3.98
CA SER A 208 -19.52 12.85 3.94
C SER A 208 -19.01 11.73 3.01
N ILE A 209 -17.93 11.97 2.26
CA ILE A 209 -17.27 10.97 1.42
C ILE A 209 -16.02 10.43 2.13
N ARG A 210 -15.21 11.32 2.70
CA ARG A 210 -13.97 10.99 3.41
C ARG A 210 -13.72 11.92 4.59
N GLY A 211 -13.26 11.36 5.71
CA GLY A 211 -13.00 12.10 6.95
C GLY A 211 -11.52 12.30 7.31
N ASP A 212 -10.61 12.05 6.38
CA ASP A 212 -9.17 12.08 6.62
C ASP A 212 -8.53 13.43 6.26
N LYS A 213 -7.35 13.65 6.86
CA LYS A 213 -6.42 14.72 6.53
C LYS A 213 -5.22 14.15 5.79
N ILE A 214 -4.77 14.82 4.73
CA ILE A 214 -3.69 14.36 3.86
C ILE A 214 -2.59 15.39 3.65
N ALA A 215 -1.39 14.91 3.35
CA ALA A 215 -0.27 15.68 2.81
C ALA A 215 0.40 14.89 1.68
N TRP A 216 0.85 15.59 0.63
CA TRP A 216 1.62 14.99 -0.47
C TRP A 216 3.10 15.22 -0.26
N VAL A 217 3.88 14.14 -0.26
CA VAL A 217 5.32 14.12 0.08
C VAL A 217 6.11 13.54 -1.10
N ASP A 218 7.15 14.26 -1.53
CA ASP A 218 8.08 13.80 -2.59
C ASP A 218 9.08 12.77 -2.04
N GLY A 219 9.39 12.85 -0.75
CA GLY A 219 10.40 12.03 -0.07
C GLY A 219 11.79 12.67 -0.08
N LYS A 220 11.89 13.93 -0.54
CA LYS A 220 13.12 14.73 -0.64
C LYS A 220 13.13 15.92 0.33
N GLU A 221 12.01 16.16 0.99
CA GLU A 221 11.87 17.18 2.03
C GLU A 221 12.76 16.81 3.22
N GLN A 222 13.35 17.83 3.87
CA GLN A 222 14.34 17.66 4.93
C GLN A 222 13.89 16.75 6.09
N SER A 223 12.58 16.68 6.35
CA SER A 223 11.97 15.89 7.43
C SER A 223 11.19 14.66 6.94
N CYS A 224 11.45 14.20 5.71
CA CYS A 224 10.71 13.10 5.07
C CYS A 224 11.64 12.05 4.44
N ALA A 225 12.88 11.93 4.92
CA ALA A 225 13.88 11.05 4.34
C ALA A 225 13.51 9.56 4.50
N ASN A 226 12.89 9.17 5.63
CA ASN A 226 12.46 7.79 5.84
C ASN A 226 11.19 7.46 5.04
N ILE A 227 10.28 8.43 4.86
CA ILE A 227 9.17 8.30 3.89
C ILE A 227 9.73 8.13 2.47
N GLY A 228 10.77 8.89 2.09
CA GLY A 228 11.47 8.71 0.81
C GLY A 228 12.09 7.32 0.65
N LEU A 229 12.69 6.79 1.72
CA LEU A 229 13.24 5.42 1.72
C LEU A 229 12.14 4.35 1.59
N LEU A 230 11.01 4.51 2.29
CA LEU A 230 9.83 3.64 2.10
C LEU A 230 9.41 3.63 0.63
N MET A 231 9.28 4.81 0.01
CA MET A 231 8.89 4.94 -1.39
C MET A 231 9.89 4.23 -2.31
N ALA A 232 11.20 4.38 -2.07
CA ALA A 232 12.24 3.69 -2.84
C ALA A 232 12.15 2.15 -2.71
N ARG A 233 11.78 1.63 -1.53
CA ARG A 233 11.59 0.18 -1.33
C ARG A 233 10.36 -0.35 -2.05
N ILE A 234 9.25 0.39 -2.05
CA ILE A 234 8.07 0.01 -2.84
C ILE A 234 8.38 0.11 -4.34
N ASP A 235 9.12 1.13 -4.76
CA ASP A 235 9.57 1.28 -6.14
C ASP A 235 10.38 0.07 -6.62
N GLU A 236 11.33 -0.39 -5.81
CA GLU A 236 12.14 -1.57 -6.09
C GLU A 236 11.27 -2.82 -6.33
N LEU A 237 10.25 -3.04 -5.49
CA LEU A 237 9.28 -4.14 -5.68
C LEU A 237 8.59 -4.06 -7.03
N ILE A 238 8.06 -2.88 -7.37
CA ILE A 238 7.29 -2.70 -8.60
C ILE A 238 8.18 -2.82 -9.83
N ILE A 239 9.41 -2.29 -9.78
CA ILE A 239 10.41 -2.44 -10.84
C ILE A 239 10.69 -3.91 -11.09
N TYR A 240 11.01 -4.69 -10.05
CA TYR A 240 11.24 -6.12 -10.23
C TYR A 240 10.00 -6.86 -10.72
N SER A 241 8.81 -6.36 -10.44
CA SER A 241 7.54 -6.94 -10.92
C SER A 241 7.19 -6.55 -12.36
N THR A 242 7.95 -5.66 -13.00
CA THR A 242 7.68 -5.14 -14.36
C THR A 242 7.54 -6.27 -15.37
N GLY A 243 6.48 -6.19 -16.20
CA GLY A 243 6.16 -7.21 -17.21
C GLY A 243 5.53 -8.49 -16.64
N ARG A 244 5.31 -8.57 -15.32
CA ARG A 244 4.72 -9.74 -14.65
C ARG A 244 3.47 -9.41 -13.83
N LEU A 245 3.08 -8.14 -13.78
CA LEU A 245 1.85 -7.64 -13.18
C LEU A 245 0.81 -7.41 -14.28
N GLY A 246 0.19 -8.49 -14.75
CA GLY A 246 -0.73 -8.47 -15.89
C GLY A 246 -0.07 -7.89 -17.16
N ALA A 247 -0.83 -7.10 -17.93
CA ALA A 247 -0.37 -6.47 -19.16
C ALA A 247 0.20 -5.05 -18.97
N TYR A 248 0.39 -4.61 -17.71
CA TYR A 248 0.78 -3.23 -17.41
C TYR A 248 2.26 -2.95 -17.66
N MET A 249 2.52 -1.76 -18.21
CA MET A 249 3.86 -1.20 -18.38
C MET A 249 4.00 -0.01 -17.44
N ILE A 250 4.40 -0.31 -16.20
CA ILE A 250 4.52 0.69 -15.13
C ILE A 250 5.76 1.55 -15.38
N ASN A 251 5.59 2.86 -15.47
CA ASN A 251 6.68 3.80 -15.78
C ASN A 251 6.73 5.06 -14.90
N GLY A 252 5.89 5.12 -13.87
CA GLY A 252 5.85 6.24 -12.94
C GLY A 252 4.87 5.98 -11.80
N ARG A 253 4.87 6.89 -10.83
CA ARG A 253 3.93 6.89 -9.72
C ARG A 253 3.63 8.31 -9.25
N THR A 254 2.63 8.45 -8.39
CA THR A 254 2.37 9.69 -7.65
C THR A 254 3.46 9.98 -6.62
N LYS A 255 3.41 11.18 -6.04
CA LYS A 255 3.98 11.45 -4.71
C LYS A 255 3.29 10.56 -3.65
N ALA A 256 3.88 10.44 -2.47
CA ALA A 256 3.25 9.74 -1.36
C ALA A 256 2.15 10.60 -0.76
N MET A 257 0.92 10.07 -0.71
CA MET A 257 -0.17 10.64 0.06
C MET A 257 -0.11 10.10 1.49
N VAL A 258 0.40 10.91 2.41
CA VAL A 258 0.34 10.63 3.85
C VAL A 258 -1.06 11.00 4.33
N ALA A 259 -1.78 10.07 4.94
CA ALA A 259 -3.15 10.25 5.41
C ALA A 259 -3.27 9.99 6.92
N CYS A 260 -4.14 10.77 7.57
CA CYS A 260 -4.53 10.64 8.96
C CYS A 260 -6.06 10.64 9.05
N TYR A 261 -6.63 9.53 9.49
CA TYR A 261 -8.02 9.47 9.94
C TYR A 261 -8.00 9.76 11.44
N PRO A 262 -8.56 10.89 11.92
CA PRO A 262 -8.39 11.35 13.29
C PRO A 262 -9.21 10.55 14.33
N GLY A 263 -9.86 9.46 13.94
CA GLY A 263 -10.82 8.74 14.78
C GLY A 263 -12.23 9.31 14.67
N HIS A 264 -13.00 9.29 15.76
CA HIS A 264 -14.37 9.83 15.83
C HIS A 264 -15.37 9.26 14.80
N GLY A 265 -15.17 8.00 14.41
CA GLY A 265 -16.00 7.35 13.40
C GLY A 265 -15.72 7.81 11.96
N THR A 266 -14.62 8.54 11.71
CA THR A 266 -14.22 8.90 10.36
C THR A 266 -13.86 7.66 9.55
N GLY A 267 -14.26 7.64 8.28
CA GLY A 267 -13.99 6.56 7.36
C GLY A 267 -13.92 7.06 5.92
N TYR A 268 -14.00 6.14 4.97
CA TYR A 268 -14.06 6.45 3.55
C TYR A 268 -15.08 5.52 2.89
N VAL A 269 -16.09 6.11 2.26
CA VAL A 269 -17.19 5.36 1.62
C VAL A 269 -16.69 4.44 0.51
N ARG A 270 -17.47 3.40 0.17
CA ARG A 270 -17.09 2.51 -0.91
C ARG A 270 -16.81 3.25 -2.21
N HIS A 271 -15.64 3.01 -2.79
CA HIS A 271 -15.18 3.64 -4.02
C HIS A 271 -14.24 2.74 -4.81
N ILE A 272 -13.89 3.20 -6.02
CA ILE A 272 -12.86 2.61 -6.87
C ILE A 272 -11.81 3.69 -7.05
N ASP A 273 -10.53 3.33 -6.92
CA ASP A 273 -9.44 4.29 -7.02
C ASP A 273 -9.40 4.91 -8.41
N ASN A 274 -9.38 4.08 -9.46
CA ASN A 274 -9.36 4.49 -10.86
C ASN A 274 -10.63 4.03 -11.62
N PRO A 275 -11.77 4.73 -11.47
CA PRO A 275 -13.03 4.32 -12.10
C PRO A 275 -13.10 4.65 -13.60
N ASN A 276 -12.32 5.63 -14.06
CA ASN A 276 -12.45 6.28 -15.37
C ASN A 276 -11.16 6.22 -16.22
N GLY A 277 -10.23 5.35 -15.85
CA GLY A 277 -9.00 5.10 -16.59
C GLY A 277 -8.01 6.27 -16.58
N ASP A 278 -7.74 6.89 -15.43
CA ASP A 278 -6.81 8.02 -15.28
C ASP A 278 -5.32 7.64 -15.36
N GLY A 279 -5.04 6.34 -15.52
CA GLY A 279 -3.72 5.75 -15.63
C GLY A 279 -3.25 4.99 -14.41
N ARG A 280 -3.87 5.17 -13.23
CA ARG A 280 -3.46 4.44 -12.01
C ARG A 280 -3.83 2.97 -12.13
N CYS A 281 -2.85 2.10 -12.06
CA CYS A 281 -3.03 0.66 -12.22
C CYS A 281 -2.82 -0.14 -10.93
N VAL A 282 -1.87 0.28 -10.09
CA VAL A 282 -1.55 -0.39 -8.81
C VAL A 282 -1.59 0.63 -7.68
N THR A 283 -2.32 0.29 -6.61
CA THR A 283 -2.36 1.03 -5.35
C THR A 283 -1.49 0.31 -4.33
N CYS A 284 -0.53 1.03 -3.73
CA CYS A 284 0.26 0.53 -2.61
C CYS A 284 -0.03 1.38 -1.37
N ILE A 285 -0.41 0.72 -0.26
CA ILE A 285 -0.71 1.36 1.03
C ILE A 285 0.23 0.78 2.09
N TYR A 286 0.94 1.63 2.81
CA TYR A 286 1.76 1.25 3.96
C TYR A 286 1.13 1.75 5.26
N TYR A 287 0.93 0.85 6.21
CA TYR A 287 0.25 1.12 7.48
C TYR A 287 1.24 1.30 8.64
N LEU A 288 0.87 2.16 9.59
CA LEU A 288 1.76 2.69 10.62
C LEU A 288 1.19 2.57 12.05
N ASN A 289 0.13 1.78 12.24
CA ASN A 289 -0.66 1.81 13.47
C ASN A 289 -0.25 0.67 14.40
N ARG A 290 0.51 1.02 15.44
CA ARG A 290 0.94 0.05 16.47
C ARG A 290 -0.22 -0.36 17.35
N ASP A 291 -0.16 -1.60 17.82
CA ASP A 291 -1.08 -2.16 18.82
C ASP A 291 -2.56 -1.96 18.44
N TRP A 292 -2.84 -2.09 17.14
CA TRP A 292 -4.16 -1.81 16.59
C TRP A 292 -5.11 -2.99 16.80
N ASP A 293 -6.03 -2.86 17.76
CA ASP A 293 -7.17 -3.78 17.91
C ASP A 293 -8.35 -3.34 17.02
N ILE A 294 -8.71 -4.17 16.05
CA ILE A 294 -9.82 -3.92 15.13
C ILE A 294 -11.19 -3.81 15.83
N ASN A 295 -11.40 -4.52 16.94
CA ASN A 295 -12.67 -4.56 17.67
C ASN A 295 -12.89 -3.30 18.52
N VAL A 296 -11.80 -2.63 18.91
CA VAL A 296 -11.84 -1.40 19.71
C VAL A 296 -11.70 -0.17 18.82
N HIS A 297 -10.72 -0.18 17.92
CA HIS A 297 -10.34 1.00 17.15
C HIS A 297 -11.03 1.09 15.78
N GLY A 298 -11.65 0.02 15.29
CA GLY A 298 -12.28 -0.02 13.97
C GLY A 298 -11.27 0.25 12.84
N GLY A 299 -11.68 0.96 11.80
CA GLY A 299 -10.77 1.39 10.72
C GLY A 299 -10.35 0.28 9.74
N LEU A 300 -11.12 -0.82 9.69
CA LEU A 300 -10.93 -1.94 8.76
C LEU A 300 -11.03 -1.47 7.30
N LEU A 301 -10.05 -1.83 6.47
CA LEU A 301 -10.22 -1.72 5.02
C LEU A 301 -10.93 -2.98 4.53
N GLN A 302 -12.04 -2.82 3.83
CA GLN A 302 -12.73 -3.91 3.14
C GLN A 302 -12.59 -3.74 1.63
N ILE A 303 -12.04 -4.74 0.96
CA ILE A 303 -12.00 -4.81 -0.50
C ILE A 303 -12.99 -5.87 -0.95
N PHE A 304 -13.74 -5.56 -2.01
CA PHE A 304 -14.80 -6.40 -2.58
C PHE A 304 -14.43 -6.82 -4.01
N PRO A 305 -13.50 -7.78 -4.20
CA PRO A 305 -12.98 -8.08 -5.53
C PRO A 305 -14.08 -8.51 -6.49
N GLU A 306 -14.04 -7.97 -7.71
CA GLU A 306 -14.97 -8.41 -8.76
C GLU A 306 -14.81 -9.91 -9.01
N ASN A 307 -15.94 -10.57 -9.30
CA ASN A 307 -16.01 -12.00 -9.58
C ASN A 307 -15.57 -12.90 -8.42
N ARG A 308 -15.57 -12.38 -7.18
CA ARG A 308 -15.38 -13.16 -5.95
C ARG A 308 -16.55 -12.89 -5.00
N SER A 309 -16.96 -13.92 -4.28
CA SER A 309 -18.00 -13.81 -3.25
C SER A 309 -17.43 -13.32 -1.92
N GLU A 310 -16.12 -13.43 -1.78
CA GLU A 310 -15.38 -13.19 -0.58
C GLU A 310 -14.95 -11.73 -0.46
N VAL A 311 -15.05 -11.20 0.76
CA VAL A 311 -14.56 -9.86 1.09
C VAL A 311 -13.18 -9.98 1.73
N ALA A 312 -12.19 -9.24 1.23
CA ALA A 312 -10.87 -9.16 1.84
C ALA A 312 -10.89 -8.10 2.95
N ASN A 313 -10.77 -8.56 4.20
CA ASN A 313 -10.70 -7.72 5.38
C ASN A 313 -9.24 -7.47 5.76
N ILE A 314 -8.80 -6.21 5.74
CA ILE A 314 -7.40 -5.83 5.93
C ILE A 314 -7.30 -4.86 7.10
N GLU A 315 -6.77 -5.36 8.21
CA GLU A 315 -6.45 -4.55 9.37
C GLU A 315 -5.28 -3.60 9.07
N PRO A 316 -5.31 -2.35 9.54
CA PRO A 316 -4.30 -1.34 9.24
C PRO A 316 -3.08 -1.45 10.17
N LEU A 317 -2.52 -2.66 10.30
CA LEU A 317 -1.45 -2.97 11.26
C LEU A 317 -0.14 -2.26 10.93
N PHE A 318 0.64 -1.93 11.94
CA PHE A 318 1.99 -1.37 11.77
C PHE A 318 2.89 -2.25 10.88
N ASP A 319 3.65 -1.60 9.99
CA ASP A 319 4.61 -2.21 9.07
C ASP A 319 4.00 -3.22 8.08
N ARG A 320 2.69 -3.07 7.79
CA ARG A 320 2.00 -3.78 6.73
C ARG A 320 2.03 -2.97 5.44
N LEU A 321 2.54 -3.58 4.37
CA LEU A 321 2.36 -3.14 2.99
C LEU A 321 1.19 -3.89 2.35
N LEU A 322 0.25 -3.16 1.78
CA LEU A 322 -0.84 -3.68 0.96
C LEU A 322 -0.63 -3.21 -0.49
N ILE A 323 -0.83 -4.12 -1.44
CA ILE A 323 -0.77 -3.86 -2.87
C ILE A 323 -2.04 -4.42 -3.50
N PHE A 324 -2.75 -3.64 -4.33
CA PHE A 324 -3.92 -4.13 -5.07
C PHE A 324 -4.13 -3.34 -6.37
N TRP A 325 -4.90 -3.90 -7.31
CA TRP A 325 -5.25 -3.20 -8.55
C TRP A 325 -6.15 -1.99 -8.28
N SER A 326 -5.84 -0.84 -8.88
CA SER A 326 -6.56 0.41 -8.63
C SER A 326 -7.91 0.52 -9.35
N ASP A 327 -8.17 -0.31 -10.36
CA ASP A 327 -9.37 -0.19 -11.19
C ASP A 327 -10.59 -0.90 -10.57
N ARG A 328 -11.63 -1.09 -11.40
CA ARG A 328 -12.92 -1.65 -11.01
C ARG A 328 -12.85 -3.03 -10.37
N ARG A 329 -11.75 -3.77 -10.54
CA ARG A 329 -11.53 -5.07 -9.92
C ARG A 329 -11.58 -5.02 -8.39
N ASN A 330 -11.25 -3.88 -7.77
CA ASN A 330 -11.17 -3.76 -6.30
C ASN A 330 -11.92 -2.53 -5.75
N PRO A 331 -13.27 -2.49 -5.82
CA PRO A 331 -14.05 -1.54 -5.03
C PRO A 331 -13.76 -1.77 -3.55
N HIS A 332 -13.56 -0.72 -2.78
CA HIS A 332 -13.17 -0.84 -1.38
C HIS A 332 -13.67 0.32 -0.53
N GLU A 333 -13.78 0.10 0.78
CA GLU A 333 -14.20 1.09 1.76
C GLU A 333 -13.35 1.00 3.04
N VAL A 334 -13.19 2.14 3.72
CA VAL A 334 -12.58 2.19 5.05
C VAL A 334 -13.70 2.34 6.06
N LYS A 335 -13.91 1.30 6.88
CA LYS A 335 -14.86 1.33 7.99
C LYS A 335 -14.52 2.46 8.97
N PRO A 336 -15.52 2.97 9.73
CA PRO A 336 -15.30 3.97 10.77
C PRO A 336 -14.12 3.61 11.68
N ALA A 337 -13.17 4.53 11.84
CA ALA A 337 -12.07 4.45 12.78
C ALA A 337 -12.39 5.28 14.03
N PHE A 338 -12.11 4.73 15.21
CA PHE A 338 -12.36 5.37 16.50
C PHE A 338 -11.07 5.77 17.24
N ALA A 339 -9.91 5.43 16.66
CA ALA A 339 -8.60 5.96 17.04
C ALA A 339 -7.90 6.59 15.83
N THR A 340 -6.85 7.36 16.09
CA THR A 340 -6.05 7.99 15.03
C THR A 340 -5.34 6.94 14.20
N ARG A 341 -5.66 6.87 12.91
CA ARG A 341 -5.14 5.89 11.95
C ARG A 341 -4.33 6.58 10.86
N TYR A 342 -3.07 6.19 10.72
CA TYR A 342 -2.16 6.66 9.69
C TYR A 342 -1.93 5.61 8.59
N ALA A 343 -1.78 6.11 7.37
CA ALA A 343 -1.38 5.32 6.22
C ALA A 343 -0.62 6.20 5.21
N ILE A 344 0.27 5.60 4.43
CA ILE A 344 0.94 6.24 3.30
C ILE A 344 0.54 5.51 2.03
N THR A 345 -0.02 6.23 1.06
CA THR A 345 -0.46 5.64 -0.23
C THR A 345 0.36 6.18 -1.39
N VAL A 346 0.76 5.30 -2.30
CA VAL A 346 1.31 5.66 -3.62
C VAL A 346 0.55 4.90 -4.71
N TRP A 347 0.31 5.56 -5.84
CA TRP A 347 -0.30 4.93 -7.01
C TRP A 347 0.68 4.88 -8.16
N TYR A 348 0.83 3.71 -8.76
CA TYR A 348 1.65 3.50 -9.94
C TYR A 348 0.83 3.61 -11.22
N PHE A 349 1.44 4.19 -12.25
CA PHE A 349 0.80 4.46 -13.53
C PHE A 349 1.17 3.43 -14.59
N ASP A 350 0.17 2.94 -15.32
CA ASP A 350 0.42 2.34 -16.63
C ASP A 350 0.70 3.45 -17.64
N GLY A 351 1.83 3.33 -18.34
CA GLY A 351 2.28 4.37 -19.26
C GLY A 351 1.32 4.66 -20.40
N LYS A 352 0.69 3.64 -20.97
CA LYS A 352 -0.23 3.81 -22.11
C LYS A 352 -1.53 4.45 -21.66
N GLU A 353 -2.12 3.93 -20.60
CA GLU A 353 -3.37 4.46 -20.05
C GLU A 353 -3.20 5.91 -19.57
N ARG A 354 -2.07 6.23 -18.91
CA ARG A 354 -1.79 7.59 -18.44
C ARG A 354 -1.62 8.60 -19.56
N ILE A 355 -0.96 8.23 -20.67
CA ILE A 355 -0.86 9.07 -21.86
C ILE A 355 -2.26 9.36 -22.42
N ALA A 356 -3.06 8.31 -22.62
CA ALA A 356 -4.42 8.45 -23.12
C ALA A 356 -5.29 9.33 -22.20
N ALA A 357 -5.15 9.19 -20.88
CA ALA A 357 -5.87 10.02 -19.90
C ALA A 357 -5.50 11.51 -20.01
N LYS A 358 -4.20 11.83 -20.11
CA LYS A 358 -3.73 13.21 -20.31
C LYS A 358 -4.27 13.82 -21.61
N GLU A 359 -4.31 13.03 -22.68
CA GLU A 359 -4.89 13.47 -23.95
C GLU A 359 -6.39 13.76 -23.85
N ARG A 360 -7.16 12.88 -23.17
CA ARG A 360 -8.59 13.12 -22.91
C ARG A 360 -8.81 14.39 -22.11
N PHE A 361 -8.03 14.60 -21.05
CA PHE A 361 -8.10 15.81 -20.24
C PHE A 361 -7.81 17.08 -21.05
N ARG A 362 -6.72 17.09 -21.83
CA ARG A 362 -6.37 18.22 -22.70
C ARG A 362 -7.49 18.56 -23.69
N LYS A 363 -8.10 17.54 -24.33
CA LYS A 363 -9.23 17.74 -25.25
C LYS A 363 -10.46 18.31 -24.54
N ALA A 364 -10.82 17.79 -23.37
CA ALA A 364 -11.95 18.28 -22.59
C ALA A 364 -11.75 19.73 -22.11
N SER A 365 -10.56 20.08 -21.64
CA SER A 365 -10.23 21.45 -21.23
C SER A 365 -10.29 22.43 -22.40
N ALA A 366 -9.81 22.03 -23.58
CA ALA A 366 -9.91 22.85 -24.79
C ALA A 366 -11.37 23.06 -25.23
N GLN A 367 -12.20 22.02 -25.18
CA GLN A 367 -13.64 22.12 -25.47
C GLN A 367 -14.37 23.05 -24.48
N LYS A 368 -14.05 22.96 -23.18
CA LYS A 368 -14.64 23.82 -22.16
C LYS A 368 -14.24 25.29 -22.34
N ALA A 369 -12.99 25.55 -22.72
CA ALA A 369 -12.52 26.90 -23.04
C ALA A 369 -13.24 27.49 -24.25
N LEU A 370 -13.45 26.70 -25.32
CA LEU A 370 -14.22 27.11 -26.50
C LEU A 370 -15.70 27.39 -26.17
N GLN A 371 -16.30 26.60 -25.29
CA GLN A 371 -17.69 26.82 -24.88
C GLN A 371 -17.83 28.10 -24.05
N PHE A 372 -16.86 28.38 -23.16
CA PHE A 372 -16.86 29.58 -22.33
C PHE A 372 -16.68 30.87 -23.15
N THR A 373 -15.86 30.84 -24.20
CA THR A 373 -15.68 32.01 -25.08
C THR A 373 -16.93 32.30 -25.91
N GLN A 374 -17.66 31.26 -26.35
CA GLN A 374 -18.93 31.41 -27.07
C GLN A 374 -20.08 31.92 -26.20
N THR A 375 -20.16 31.51 -24.93
CA THR A 375 -21.21 31.99 -24.00
C THR A 375 -20.94 33.37 -23.42
N SER A 376 -19.71 33.89 -23.52
CA SER A 376 -19.34 35.22 -23.03
C SER A 376 -19.47 36.32 -24.10
N THR A 377 -19.80 35.96 -25.34
CA THR A 377 -19.99 36.88 -26.48
C THR A 377 -21.46 37.08 -26.89
N THR A 378 -22.38 36.49 -26.13
CA THR A 378 -23.84 36.71 -26.18
C THR A 378 -24.30 37.35 -24.88
#